data_AF-A0A972F5D7-F1
#
_entry.id   AF-A0A972F5D7-F1
#
_cell.length_a   1.000
_cell.length_b   1.000
_cell.length_c   1.000
_cell.angle_alpha   90.00
_cell.angle_beta   90.00
_cell.angle_gamma   90.00
#
_symmetry.space_group_name_H-M   'P 1'
#
loop_
_entity.id
_entity.type
_entity.pdbx_description
1 polymer ?
#
loop_
_entity_poly.entity_id
_entity_poly.type
_entity_poly.pdbx_seq_one_letter_code
_entity_poly.pdbx_strand_id
1 'polypeptide(L)'
;MAESNLNDAHSLSHTKWNCKYHVVFAPKYRRKAFYGPRRLEIGAILRKLCQWKGVNILEAEVCEDHVHMLLEIPPKMAVSSFMGYLKGKSSLMIFEKWGNARYAYRNREFWCKGYYVDTVGKNKEKIAEYIRNQLKEDELSNQLTMEVDPFTGSK
;
A
#
# COMPACT_ATOMS: atom_id res chain seq x y z
N MET A 1 2.14 -24.79 5.03
CA MET A 1 3.28 -23.86 4.91
C MET A 1 3.35 -23.48 3.45
N ALA A 2 2.97 -22.25 3.11
CA ALA A 2 3.09 -21.77 1.73
C ALA A 2 4.54 -21.33 1.51
N GLU A 3 5.20 -21.96 0.55
CA GLU A 3 6.53 -21.55 0.08
C GLU A 3 6.45 -20.09 -0.39
N SER A 4 7.17 -19.19 0.30
CA SER A 4 7.30 -17.80 -0.17
C SER A 4 8.26 -17.80 -1.36
N ASN A 5 7.71 -17.81 -2.57
CA ASN A 5 8.46 -17.69 -3.81
C ASN A 5 9.46 -16.51 -3.75
N LEU A 6 10.69 -16.76 -4.20
CA LEU A 6 11.83 -15.83 -4.19
C LEU A 6 11.72 -14.68 -5.22
N ASN A 7 10.58 -14.50 -5.89
CA ASN A 7 10.42 -13.64 -7.08
C ASN A 7 9.59 -12.36 -6.89
N ASP A 8 9.30 -11.93 -5.66
CA ASP A 8 8.35 -10.83 -5.40
C ASP A 8 8.98 -9.41 -5.34
N ALA A 9 10.22 -9.23 -5.81
CA ALA A 9 10.90 -7.94 -5.77
C ALA A 9 10.68 -7.15 -7.07
N HIS A 10 10.11 -5.95 -6.93
CA HIS A 10 9.96 -5.00 -8.05
C HIS A 10 11.25 -4.21 -8.27
N SER A 11 11.46 -3.78 -9.52
CA SER A 11 12.62 -2.97 -9.91
C SER A 11 12.20 -1.66 -10.53
N LEU A 12 12.85 -0.57 -10.10
CA LEU A 12 12.96 0.71 -10.77
C LEU A 12 14.43 0.90 -11.20
N SER A 13 14.73 1.98 -11.95
CA SER A 13 16.07 2.22 -12.50
C SER A 13 17.19 2.20 -11.46
N HIS A 14 16.91 2.62 -10.22
CA HIS A 14 17.89 2.69 -9.13
C HIS A 14 17.32 2.16 -7.81
N THR A 15 16.28 1.32 -7.84
CA THR A 15 15.63 0.85 -6.61
C THR A 15 15.01 -0.52 -6.80
N LYS A 16 15.37 -1.47 -5.93
CA LYS A 16 14.63 -2.72 -5.74
C LYS A 16 13.71 -2.56 -4.54
N TRP A 17 12.46 -3.01 -4.62
CA TRP A 17 11.52 -2.85 -3.53
C TRP A 17 10.51 -4.00 -3.44
N ASN A 18 10.08 -4.29 -2.22
CA ASN A 18 9.03 -5.25 -1.88
C ASN A 18 8.29 -4.70 -0.66
N CYS A 19 7.37 -3.77 -0.92
CA CYS A 19 6.69 -3.00 0.12
C CYS A 19 5.23 -3.47 0.25
N LYS A 20 5.03 -4.51 1.05
CA LYS A 20 3.71 -5.11 1.29
C LYS A 20 3.16 -4.67 2.66
N TYR A 21 1.89 -4.30 2.67
CA TYR A 21 1.19 -3.79 3.84
C TYR A 21 -0.15 -4.51 4.01
N HIS A 22 -0.40 -5.01 5.21
CA HIS A 22 -1.73 -5.42 5.62
C HIS A 22 -2.44 -4.22 6.23
N VAL A 23 -3.56 -3.83 5.65
CA VAL A 23 -4.34 -2.67 6.07
C VAL A 23 -5.76 -3.11 6.42
N VAL A 24 -6.27 -2.57 7.53
CA VAL A 24 -7.66 -2.78 7.96
C VAL A 24 -8.35 -1.46 8.28
N PHE A 25 -9.56 -1.27 7.77
CA PHE A 25 -10.40 -0.12 8.08
C PHE A 25 -11.89 -0.47 8.00
N ALA A 26 -12.72 0.30 8.71
CA ALA A 26 -14.14 -0.01 8.90
C ALA A 26 -15.04 1.20 8.57
N PRO A 27 -16.28 0.98 8.10
CA PRO A 27 -17.29 2.03 7.99
C PRO A 27 -17.54 2.67 9.36
N LYS A 28 -17.80 3.98 9.36
CA LYS A 28 -18.07 4.74 10.58
C LYS A 28 -19.31 4.18 11.27
N TYR A 29 -19.22 4.01 12.58
CA TYR A 29 -20.25 3.39 13.44
C TYR A 29 -20.60 1.95 13.05
N ARG A 30 -19.75 1.26 12.26
CA ARG A 30 -19.99 -0.12 11.78
C ARG A 30 -21.40 -0.32 11.23
N ARG A 31 -21.91 0.61 10.42
CA ARG A 31 -23.28 0.57 9.88
C ARG A 31 -23.47 -0.54 8.86
N LYS A 32 -23.61 -1.78 9.34
CA LYS A 32 -23.79 -3.00 8.56
C LYS A 32 -25.00 -2.93 7.61
N ALA A 33 -26.10 -2.32 8.05
CA ALA A 33 -27.33 -2.22 7.25
C ALA A 33 -27.13 -1.49 5.91
N PHE A 34 -26.27 -0.47 5.87
CA PHE A 34 -25.95 0.22 4.62
C PHE A 34 -24.83 -0.48 3.86
N TYR A 35 -23.75 -0.80 4.58
CA TYR A 35 -22.50 -1.29 3.99
C TYR A 35 -22.58 -2.74 3.53
N GLY A 36 -23.13 -3.64 4.35
CA GLY A 36 -23.18 -5.08 4.08
C GLY A 36 -23.80 -5.43 2.73
N PRO A 37 -25.00 -4.92 2.39
CA PRO A 37 -25.63 -5.18 1.09
C PRO A 37 -24.85 -4.61 -0.11
N ARG A 38 -24.00 -3.60 0.11
CA ARG A 38 -23.26 -2.87 -0.94
C ARG A 38 -21.77 -3.19 -0.95
N ARG A 39 -21.32 -4.10 -0.09
CA ARG A 39 -19.89 -4.32 0.21
C ARG A 39 -19.09 -4.69 -1.04
N LEU A 40 -19.67 -5.49 -1.94
CA LEU A 40 -19.02 -5.89 -3.20
C LEU A 40 -18.83 -4.70 -4.14
N GLU A 41 -19.85 -3.84 -4.28
CA GLU A 41 -19.76 -2.62 -5.09
C GLU A 41 -18.78 -1.60 -4.51
N ILE A 42 -18.74 -1.49 -3.17
CA ILE A 42 -17.74 -0.68 -2.46
C ILE A 42 -16.34 -1.27 -2.68
N GLY A 43 -16.19 -2.59 -2.64
CA GLY A 43 -14.96 -3.28 -3.00
C GLY A 43 -14.49 -2.97 -4.42
N ALA A 44 -15.40 -2.90 -5.38
CA ALA A 44 -15.09 -2.50 -6.75
C ALA A 44 -14.60 -1.04 -6.84
N ILE A 45 -15.20 -0.12 -6.08
CA ILE A 45 -14.73 1.27 -5.97
C ILE A 45 -13.30 1.31 -5.41
N LEU A 46 -13.03 0.58 -4.32
CA LEU A 46 -11.70 0.51 -3.71
C LEU A 46 -10.66 -0.04 -4.70
N ARG A 47 -10.99 -1.13 -5.41
CA ARG A 47 -10.11 -1.73 -6.43
C ARG A 47 -9.76 -0.75 -7.53
N LYS A 48 -10.74 0.00 -8.04
CA LYS A 48 -10.55 1.04 -9.05
C LYS A 48 -9.62 2.16 -8.56
N LEU A 49 -9.77 2.61 -7.32
CA LEU A 49 -8.93 3.65 -6.72
C LEU A 49 -7.48 3.16 -6.52
N CYS A 50 -7.28 1.90 -6.12
CA CYS A 50 -5.94 1.30 -6.05
C CYS A 50 -5.25 1.29 -7.42
N GLN A 51 -5.97 0.86 -8.47
CA GLN A 51 -5.46 0.87 -9.85
C GLN A 51 -5.06 2.28 -10.30
N TRP A 52 -5.90 3.28 -10.04
CA TRP A 52 -5.59 4.68 -10.37
C TRP A 52 -4.34 5.23 -9.68
N LYS A 53 -3.98 4.70 -8.52
CA LYS A 53 -2.77 5.07 -7.79
C LYS A 53 -1.57 4.18 -8.08
N GLY A 54 -1.71 3.18 -8.95
CA GLY A 54 -0.66 2.19 -9.22
C GLY A 54 -0.29 1.39 -7.97
N VAL A 55 -1.28 1.11 -7.11
CA VAL A 55 -1.13 0.24 -5.94
C VAL A 55 -1.71 -1.12 -6.28
N ASN A 56 -0.90 -2.17 -6.14
CA ASN A 56 -1.33 -3.54 -6.42
C ASN A 56 -2.09 -4.08 -5.21
N ILE A 57 -3.20 -4.77 -5.47
CA ILE A 57 -3.94 -5.53 -4.46
C ILE A 57 -3.53 -6.98 -4.64
N LEU A 58 -2.79 -7.53 -3.68
CA LEU A 58 -2.40 -8.94 -3.68
C LEU A 58 -3.60 -9.79 -3.23
N GLU A 59 -4.20 -9.41 -2.10
CA GLU A 59 -5.42 -10.01 -1.59
C GLU A 59 -6.28 -8.93 -0.96
N ALA A 60 -7.60 -9.09 -1.02
CA ALA A 60 -8.51 -8.21 -0.30
C ALA A 60 -9.80 -8.94 0.03
N GLU A 61 -10.28 -8.74 1.25
CA GLU A 61 -11.54 -9.26 1.73
C GLU A 61 -12.40 -8.11 2.26
N VAL A 62 -13.63 -8.05 1.77
CA VAL A 62 -14.62 -7.08 2.22
C VAL A 62 -15.60 -7.80 3.14
N CYS A 63 -15.34 -7.73 4.44
CA CYS A 63 -16.16 -8.36 5.48
C CYS A 63 -17.47 -7.57 5.69
N GLU A 64 -18.30 -7.98 6.66
CA GLU A 64 -19.59 -7.32 6.90
C GLU A 64 -19.50 -5.96 7.58
N ASP A 65 -18.43 -5.68 8.32
CA ASP A 65 -18.23 -4.43 9.06
C ASP A 65 -16.83 -3.82 8.93
N HIS A 66 -15.94 -4.41 8.13
CA HIS A 66 -14.60 -3.90 7.87
C HIS A 66 -14.00 -4.49 6.59
N VAL A 67 -12.89 -3.92 6.14
CA VAL A 67 -12.15 -4.34 4.94
C VAL A 67 -10.73 -4.75 5.36
N HIS A 68 -10.30 -5.92 4.91
CA HIS A 68 -8.91 -6.36 4.93
C HIS A 68 -8.31 -6.18 3.53
N MET A 69 -7.14 -5.56 3.43
CA MET A 69 -6.40 -5.46 2.17
C MET A 69 -4.93 -5.78 2.40
N LEU A 70 -4.40 -6.73 1.64
CA LEU A 70 -2.98 -6.93 1.45
C LEU A 70 -2.55 -6.16 0.20
N LEU A 71 -1.87 -5.05 0.43
CA LEU A 71 -1.50 -4.08 -0.59
C LEU A 71 -0.01 -4.07 -0.81
N GLU A 72 0.39 -3.84 -2.05
CA GLU A 72 1.75 -3.53 -2.40
C GLU A 72 1.81 -2.08 -2.88
N ILE A 73 2.42 -1.23 -2.04
CA ILE A 73 2.44 0.23 -2.21
C ILE A 73 3.85 0.64 -2.62
N PRO A 74 4.03 1.35 -3.76
CA PRO A 74 5.35 1.81 -4.19
C PRO A 74 6.04 2.68 -3.13
N PRO A 75 7.37 2.56 -2.94
CA PRO A 75 8.11 3.23 -1.86
C PRO A 75 8.07 4.77 -1.95
N LYS A 76 7.83 5.31 -3.15
CA LYS A 76 7.60 6.75 -3.38
C LYS A 76 6.30 7.28 -2.77
N MET A 77 5.40 6.40 -2.35
CA MET A 77 4.08 6.74 -1.81
C MET A 77 4.02 6.39 -0.32
N ALA A 78 3.88 7.41 0.52
CA ALA A 78 3.64 7.19 1.93
C ALA A 78 2.29 6.48 2.15
N VAL A 79 2.29 5.43 2.99
CA VAL A 79 1.09 4.64 3.29
C VAL A 79 -0.03 5.52 3.85
N SER A 80 0.31 6.48 4.71
CA SER A 80 -0.64 7.42 5.29
C SER A 80 -1.33 8.29 4.24
N SER A 81 -0.56 8.82 3.28
CA SER A 81 -1.07 9.60 2.16
C SER A 81 -1.98 8.76 1.26
N PHE A 82 -1.59 7.51 0.98
CA PHE A 82 -2.42 6.58 0.22
C PHE A 82 -3.74 6.29 0.93
N MET A 83 -3.72 6.02 2.23
CA MET A 83 -4.92 5.72 3.01
C MET A 83 -5.85 6.93 3.14
N GLY A 84 -5.30 8.14 3.26
CA GLY A 84 -6.08 9.38 3.18
C GLY A 84 -6.81 9.51 1.85
N TYR A 85 -6.11 9.27 0.73
CA TYR A 85 -6.70 9.25 -0.60
C TYR A 85 -7.77 8.16 -0.75
N LEU A 86 -7.46 6.91 -0.42
CA LEU A 86 -8.33 5.76 -0.64
C LEU A 86 -9.65 5.92 0.11
N LYS A 87 -9.59 6.26 1.41
CA LYS A 87 -10.77 6.48 2.24
C LYS A 87 -11.54 7.73 1.83
N GLY A 88 -10.84 8.82 1.51
CA GLY A 88 -11.47 10.08 1.11
C GLY A 88 -12.21 9.98 -0.23
N LYS A 89 -11.53 9.51 -1.29
CA LYS A 89 -12.13 9.39 -2.62
C LYS A 89 -13.20 8.30 -2.70
N SER A 90 -13.02 7.17 -2.01
CA SER A 90 -14.10 6.17 -1.95
C SER A 90 -15.33 6.72 -1.25
N SER A 91 -15.20 7.45 -0.15
CA SER A 91 -16.34 8.09 0.52
C SER A 91 -17.11 8.98 -0.44
N LEU A 92 -16.40 9.81 -1.23
CA LEU A 92 -17.03 10.68 -2.22
C LEU A 92 -17.82 9.87 -3.27
N MET A 93 -17.18 8.87 -3.89
CA MET A 93 -17.83 8.03 -4.92
C MET A 93 -19.02 7.25 -4.37
N ILE A 94 -18.95 6.79 -3.12
CA ILE A 94 -20.06 6.13 -2.42
C ILE A 94 -21.23 7.11 -2.26
N PHE A 95 -21.00 8.34 -1.82
CA PHE A 95 -22.07 9.33 -1.66
C PHE A 95 -22.65 9.83 -2.99
N GLU A 96 -21.84 9.89 -4.04
CA GLU A 96 -22.31 10.21 -5.39
C GLU A 96 -23.20 9.10 -5.94
N LYS A 97 -22.79 7.83 -5.78
CA LYS A 97 -23.55 6.67 -6.26
C LYS A 97 -24.84 6.43 -5.48
N TRP A 98 -24.82 6.66 -4.17
CA TRP A 98 -25.97 6.49 -3.29
C TRP A 98 -26.30 7.79 -2.57
N GLY A 99 -26.90 8.75 -3.29
CA GLY A 99 -27.23 10.09 -2.79
C GLY A 99 -27.98 10.11 -1.45
N ASN A 100 -28.86 9.13 -1.20
CA ASN A 100 -29.59 8.99 0.07
C ASN A 100 -28.67 8.73 1.28
N ALA A 101 -27.50 8.11 1.05
CA ALA A 101 -26.51 7.89 2.10
C ALA A 101 -25.94 9.21 2.63
N ARG A 102 -25.83 10.24 1.78
CA ARG A 102 -25.28 11.54 2.17
C ARG A 102 -26.03 12.17 3.34
N TYR A 103 -27.35 11.97 3.41
CA TYR A 103 -28.19 12.48 4.49
C TYR A 103 -28.11 11.63 5.75
N ALA A 104 -27.93 10.31 5.61
CA ALA A 104 -27.75 9.40 6.75
C ALA A 104 -26.42 9.62 7.49
N TYR A 105 -25.38 10.10 6.78
CA TYR A 105 -24.08 10.46 7.36
C TYR A 105 -23.98 11.99 7.46
N ARG A 106 -24.47 12.56 8.58
CA ARG A 106 -24.54 14.02 8.83
C ARG A 106 -23.27 14.82 8.48
N ASN A 107 -22.09 14.21 8.62
CA ASN A 107 -20.79 14.83 8.29
C ASN A 107 -20.16 14.36 6.97
N ARG A 108 -20.88 13.57 6.15
CA ARG A 108 -20.35 12.93 4.93
C ARG A 108 -19.06 12.13 5.18
N GLU A 109 -18.98 11.50 6.35
CA GLU A 109 -17.87 10.63 6.75
C GLU A 109 -18.32 9.17 6.65
N PHE A 110 -17.84 8.45 5.64
CA PHE A 110 -18.22 7.05 5.44
C PHE A 110 -17.38 6.09 6.29
N TRP A 111 -16.07 6.32 6.40
CA TRP A 111 -15.13 5.47 7.13
C TRP A 111 -14.81 6.02 8.52
N CYS A 112 -14.33 5.17 9.43
CA CYS A 112 -13.70 5.61 10.68
C CYS A 112 -12.46 6.48 10.40
N LYS A 113 -12.09 7.37 11.32
CA LYS A 113 -10.90 8.24 11.18
C LYS A 113 -9.61 7.42 11.09
N GLY A 114 -9.42 6.48 12.01
CA GLY A 114 -8.25 5.59 12.05
C GLY A 114 -8.29 4.47 11.01
N TYR A 115 -7.18 3.78 10.88
CA TYR A 115 -7.01 2.51 10.17
C TYR A 115 -5.84 1.77 10.84
N TYR A 116 -5.83 0.45 10.75
CA TYR A 116 -4.70 -0.38 11.15
C TYR A 116 -3.79 -0.62 9.96
N VAL A 117 -2.49 -0.68 10.19
CA VAL A 117 -1.50 -1.07 9.20
C VAL A 117 -0.38 -1.89 9.85
N ASP A 118 0.01 -2.97 9.18
CA ASP A 118 1.23 -3.73 9.48
C ASP A 118 2.02 -4.00 8.19
N THR A 119 3.33 -4.10 8.33
CA THR A 119 4.25 -4.47 7.24
C THR A 119 4.32 -5.98 7.12
N VAL A 120 4.05 -6.51 5.93
CA VAL A 120 4.13 -7.95 5.64
C VAL A 120 5.48 -8.26 5.01
N GLY A 121 6.16 -9.31 5.49
CA GLY A 121 7.43 -9.76 4.91
C GLY A 121 8.68 -9.61 5.79
N LYS A 122 8.54 -9.42 7.11
CA LYS A 122 9.67 -9.48 8.04
C LYS A 122 10.19 -10.91 8.21
N ASN A 123 10.92 -11.41 7.21
CA ASN A 123 11.86 -12.51 7.40
C ASN A 123 13.22 -11.88 7.73
N LYS A 124 13.58 -11.90 9.03
CA LYS A 124 14.78 -11.24 9.56
C LYS A 124 16.03 -11.78 8.88
N GLU A 125 16.01 -13.06 8.52
CA GLU A 125 17.09 -13.79 7.89
C GLU A 125 17.35 -13.28 6.46
N LYS A 126 16.29 -13.02 5.67
CA LYS A 126 16.40 -12.45 4.32
C LYS A 126 16.96 -11.02 4.32
N ILE A 127 16.58 -10.19 5.30
CA ILE A 127 17.13 -8.84 5.45
C ILE A 127 18.63 -8.91 5.75
N ALA A 128 19.03 -9.84 6.63
CA ALA A 128 20.44 -10.04 6.95
C ALA A 128 21.25 -10.56 5.73
N GLU A 129 20.64 -11.38 4.89
CA GLU A 129 21.26 -11.84 3.64
C GLU A 129 21.46 -10.70 2.63
N TYR A 130 20.43 -9.88 2.40
CA TYR A 130 20.53 -8.69 1.54
C TYR A 130 21.68 -7.76 1.99
N ILE A 131 21.77 -7.46 3.29
CA ILE A 131 22.85 -6.62 3.85
C ILE A 131 24.24 -7.21 3.57
N ARG A 132 24.41 -8.53 3.70
CA ARG A 132 25.70 -9.19 3.45
C ARG A 132 26.09 -9.17 1.97
N ASN A 133 25.12 -9.21 1.06
CA ASN A 133 25.37 -9.30 -0.37
C ASN A 133 25.45 -7.93 -1.07
N GLN A 134 24.88 -6.87 -0.47
CA GLN A 134 24.80 -5.54 -1.07
C GLN A 134 26.18 -4.99 -1.49
N LEU A 135 27.19 -5.09 -0.61
CA LEU A 135 28.54 -4.59 -0.92
C LEU A 135 29.16 -5.26 -2.15
N LYS A 136 28.90 -6.56 -2.34
CA LYS A 136 29.41 -7.29 -3.51
C LYS A 136 28.73 -6.86 -4.80
N GLU A 137 27.43 -6.58 -4.75
CA GLU A 137 26.69 -6.05 -5.91
C GLU A 137 27.11 -4.62 -6.27
N ASP A 138 27.38 -3.78 -5.27
CA ASP A 138 27.87 -2.42 -5.46
C ASP A 138 29.29 -2.40 -6.07
N GLU A 139 30.15 -3.36 -5.71
CA GLU A 139 31.48 -3.56 -6.33
C GLU A 139 31.34 -3.95 -7.81
N LEU A 140 30.51 -4.95 -8.10
CA LEU A 140 30.29 -5.46 -9.46
C LEU A 140 29.64 -4.43 -10.40
N SER A 141 28.88 -3.48 -9.84
CA SER A 141 28.24 -2.40 -10.61
C SER A 141 29.12 -1.13 -10.72
N ASN A 142 30.38 -1.19 -10.29
CA ASN A 142 31.32 -0.06 -10.24
C ASN A 142 30.76 1.17 -9.51
N GLN A 143 29.82 0.98 -8.57
CA GLN A 143 29.23 2.08 -7.79
C GLN A 143 30.13 2.53 -6.63
N LEU A 144 31.13 1.73 -6.26
CA LEU A 144 32.01 2.00 -5.12
C LEU A 144 33.29 2.78 -5.46
N THR A 145 33.60 2.94 -6.74
CA THR A 145 34.86 3.55 -7.18
C THR A 145 34.60 4.65 -8.19
N MET A 146 35.13 5.85 -7.93
CA MET A 146 35.30 6.88 -8.95
C MET A 146 36.72 6.77 -9.49
N GLU A 147 36.89 6.72 -10.82
CA GLU A 147 38.22 6.61 -11.44
C GLU A 147 39.11 7.84 -11.19
N VAL A 148 38.50 8.98 -10.82
CA VAL A 148 39.19 10.24 -10.50
C VAL A 148 38.60 10.80 -9.22
N ASP A 149 39.44 11.06 -8.22
CA ASP A 149 39.05 11.73 -6.98
C ASP A 149 38.75 13.22 -7.27
N PRO A 150 37.48 13.66 -7.18
CA PRO A 150 37.07 15.02 -7.53
C PRO A 150 37.54 16.08 -6.51
N PHE A 151 38.14 15.66 -5.38
CA PHE A 151 38.63 16.55 -4.34
C PHE A 151 40.16 16.75 -4.38
N THR A 152 40.88 15.91 -5.12
CA THR A 152 42.28 16.18 -5.48
C THR A 152 42.32 17.10 -6.69
N GLY A 153 42.15 18.40 -6.47
CA GLY A 153 42.43 19.39 -7.50
C GLY A 153 43.90 19.29 -7.93
N SER A 154 44.13 19.07 -9.23
CA SER A 154 45.47 19.20 -9.81
C SER A 154 45.99 20.60 -9.52
N LYS A 155 47.08 20.69 -8.76
CA LYS A 155 47.85 21.93 -8.61
C LYS A 155 48.57 22.29 -9.90
#